data_AF-A0A932V6B1-F1
#
_entry.id   AF-A0A932V6B1-F1
#
_cell.length_a   1.000
_cell.length_b   1.000
_cell.length_c   1.000
_cell.angle_alpha   90.00
_cell.angle_beta   90.00
_cell.angle_gamma   90.00
#
_symmetry.space_group_name_H-M   'P 1'
#
loop_
_entity.id
_entity.type
_entity.pdbx_description
1 polymer ?
#
loop_
_entity_poly.entity_id
_entity_poly.type
_entity_poly.pdbx_seq_one_letter_code
_entity_poly.pdbx_strand_id
1 'polypeptide(L)' 'MFVQAGLLASKGEVVRLIQNGGAYLNNERIEDPHRLIAQEDLVGEKFLLIGSGKKKKRVIQVVSE' A
#
# COMPACT_ATOMS: atom_id res chain seq x y z
N MET A 1 -0.25 6.76 1.86
CA MET A 1 0.22 5.79 0.84
C MET A 1 -0.70 5.64 -0.37
N PHE A 2 -1.81 4.89 -0.33
CA PHE A 2 -2.64 4.60 -1.53
C PHE A 2 -3.22 5.84 -2.23
N VAL A 3 -3.73 6.81 -1.46
CA VAL A 3 -4.25 8.07 -2.00
C VAL A 3 -3.13 8.93 -2.58
N GLN A 4 -2.00 9.04 -1.85
CA GLN A 4 -0.83 9.80 -2.30
C GLN A 4 -0.21 9.22 -3.58
N ALA A 5 -0.27 7.90 -3.75
CA ALA A 5 0.18 7.22 -4.97
C ALA A 5 -0.85 7.28 -6.12
N GLY A 6 -1.97 7.98 -5.94
CA GLY A 6 -3.03 8.12 -6.95
C GLY A 6 -3.76 6.82 -7.28
N LEU A 7 -3.66 5.79 -6.44
CA LEU A 7 -4.32 4.49 -6.66
C LEU A 7 -5.81 4.52 -6.32
N LEU A 8 -6.19 5.39 -5.38
CA LEU A 8 -7.55 5.58 -4.88
C LEU A 8 -7.77 7.07 -4.57
N ALA A 9 -9.01 7.54 -4.67
CA ALA A 9 -9.32 8.97 -4.54
C ALA A 9 -9.49 9.42 -3.07
N SER A 10 -9.79 8.50 -2.16
CA SER A 10 -10.06 8.84 -0.75
C SER A 10 -9.57 7.79 0.25
N LYS A 11 -9.38 8.20 1.51
CA LYS A 11 -9.04 7.29 2.62
C LYS A 11 -10.13 6.22 2.83
N GLY A 12 -11.40 6.59 2.70
CA GLY A 12 -12.52 5.66 2.86
C GLY A 12 -12.52 4.53 1.80
N GLU A 13 -12.13 4.84 0.57
CA GLU A 13 -11.93 3.80 -0.45
C GLU A 13 -10.77 2.86 -0.11
N VAL A 14 -9.69 3.37 0.49
CA VAL A 14 -8.56 2.52 0.94
C VAL A 14 -9.03 1.56 2.01
N VAL A 15 -9.75 2.04 3.02
CA VAL A 15 -10.27 1.19 4.11
C VAL A 15 -11.21 0.11 3.56
N ARG A 16 -12.14 0.48 2.67
CA ARG A 16 -13.03 -0.50 2.01
C ARG A 16 -12.25 -1.51 1.16
N LEU A 17 -11.22 -1.06 0.45
CA LEU A 17 -10.37 -1.95 -0.33
C LEU A 17 -9.65 -2.97 0.56
N ILE A 18 -9.15 -2.54 1.73
CA ILE A 18 -8.50 -3.40 2.73
C ILE A 18 -9.51 -4.37 3.34
N GLN A 19 -10.71 -3.93 3.71
CA GLN A 19 -11.76 -4.79 4.28
C GLN A 19 -12.27 -5.84 3.29
N ASN A 20 -12.39 -5.49 2.00
CA ASN A 20 -12.65 -6.45 0.93
C ASN A 20 -11.40 -7.27 0.55
N GLY A 21 -10.26 -6.94 1.17
CA GLY A 21 -8.92 -7.47 0.97
C GLY A 21 -8.47 -7.50 -0.49
N GLY A 22 -8.77 -6.41 -1.19
CA GLY A 22 -8.18 -6.05 -2.47
C GLY A 22 -6.92 -5.21 -2.33
N ALA A 23 -6.43 -4.92 -1.12
CA ALA A 23 -5.23 -4.12 -0.89
C ALA A 23 -4.00 -5.01 -0.65
N TYR A 24 -2.88 -4.64 -1.25
CA TYR A 24 -1.64 -5.40 -1.16
C TYR A 24 -0.44 -4.50 -0.86
N LEU A 25 0.52 -5.03 -0.10
CA LEU A 25 1.85 -4.47 0.18
C LEU A 25 2.87 -5.57 -0.11
N ASN A 26 3.86 -5.32 -0.97
CA ASN A 26 4.90 -6.29 -1.36
C ASN A 26 4.37 -7.66 -1.79
N ASN A 27 3.25 -7.65 -2.52
CA ASN A 27 2.47 -8.83 -2.92
C ASN A 27 1.77 -9.59 -1.78
N GLU A 28 1.87 -9.15 -0.54
CA GLU A 28 1.10 -9.66 0.59
C GLU A 28 -0.19 -8.86 0.78
N ARG A 29 -1.25 -9.52 1.25
CA ARG A 29 -2.55 -8.89 1.46
C ARG A 29 -2.49 -8.03 2.73
N ILE A 30 -3.00 -6.81 2.66
CA ILE A 30 -3.19 -5.97 3.84
C ILE A 30 -4.54 -6.31 4.44
N GLU A 31 -4.54 -6.67 5.73
CA GLU A 31 -5.76 -7.00 6.48
C GLU A 31 -6.16 -5.90 7.47
N ASP A 32 -5.17 -5.17 8.00
CA ASP A 32 -5.39 -4.07 8.93
C ASP A 32 -5.21 -2.70 8.23
N PRO A 33 -6.26 -1.85 8.15
CA PRO A 33 -6.16 -0.49 7.64
C PRO A 33 -5.26 0.43 8.46
N HIS A 34 -4.93 0.04 9.69
CA HIS A 34 -4.01 0.73 10.59
C HIS A 34 -2.60 0.15 10.62
N ARG A 35 -2.29 -0.84 9.75
CA ARG A 35 -0.93 -1.40 9.63
C ARG A 35 0.10 -0.29 9.44
N LEU A 36 1.08 -0.27 10.34
CA LEU A 36 2.27 0.57 10.20
C LEU A 36 3.28 -0.10 9.26
N ILE A 37 4.00 0.72 8.50
CA ILE A 37 5.09 0.25 7.65
C ILE A 37 6.36 0.17 8.51
N ALA A 38 6.99 -0.99 8.53
CA ALA A 38 8.27 -1.22 9.19
C ALA A 38 9.42 -1.16 8.17
N GLN A 39 10.66 -1.06 8.66
CA GLN A 39 11.84 -1.06 7.80
C GLN A 39 11.98 -2.37 7.01
N GLU A 40 11.51 -3.48 7.58
CA GLU A 40 11.48 -4.80 6.91
C GLU A 40 10.55 -4.85 5.70
N ASP A 41 9.54 -3.98 5.64
CA ASP A 41 8.68 -3.86 4.47
C ASP A 41 9.40 -3.15 3.30
N LEU A 42 10.55 -2.50 3.54
CA LEU A 42 11.25 -1.74 2.50
C LEU A 42 12.06 -2.67 1.60
N VAL A 43 11.64 -2.77 0.34
CA VAL A 43 12.42 -3.42 -0.72
C VAL A 43 13.59 -2.52 -1.08
N GLY A 44 14.82 -3.03 -0.89
CA GLY A 44 16.04 -2.27 -1.16
C GLY A 44 16.13 -0.99 -0.33
N GLU A 45 15.64 -1.02 0.91
CA GLU A 45 15.73 0.03 1.94
C GLU A 45 14.95 1.32 1.66
N LYS A 46 14.28 1.44 0.51
CA LYS A 46 13.60 2.68 0.11
C LYS A 46 12.34 2.49 -0.71
N PHE A 47 11.90 1.28 -1.02
CA PHE A 47 10.74 1.07 -1.88
C PHE A 47 9.66 0.21 -1.23
N LEU A 48 8.41 0.54 -1.54
CA LEU A 48 7.24 -0.27 -1.21
C LEU A 48 6.48 -0.57 -2.51
N LEU A 49 6.06 -1.81 -2.69
CA LEU A 49 5.14 -2.17 -3.78
C LEU A 49 3.72 -2.21 -3.24
N ILE A 50 2.81 -1.42 -3.80
CA ILE A 50 1.42 -1.37 -3.35
C ILE A 50 0.47 -1.73 -4.47
N GLY A 51 -0.65 -2.37 -4.12
CA GLY A 51 -1.60 -2.92 -5.09
C GLY A 51 -3.05 -2.68 -4.70
N SER A 52 -3.85 -2.24 -5.68
CA SER A 52 -5.31 -2.24 -5.66
C SER A 52 -5.81 -3.32 -6.63
N GLY A 53 -6.16 -4.48 -6.07
CA GLY A 53 -6.46 -5.71 -6.79
C GLY A 53 -5.24 -6.26 -7.54
N LYS A 54 -5.50 -7.17 -8.50
CA LYS A 54 -4.44 -7.86 -9.25
C LYS A 54 -3.74 -7.00 -10.31
N LYS A 55 -4.42 -5.98 -10.85
CA LYS A 55 -3.95 -5.23 -12.03
C LYS A 55 -3.32 -3.87 -11.71
N LYS A 56 -3.78 -3.16 -10.68
CA LYS A 56 -3.29 -1.81 -10.39
C LYS A 56 -2.22 -1.88 -9.32
N LYS A 57 -0.95 -1.82 -9.72
CA LYS A 57 0.20 -1.76 -8.82
C LYS A 57 0.96 -0.44 -9.01
N ARG A 58 1.59 0.02 -7.94
CA ARG A 58 2.52 1.17 -7.94
C ARG A 58 3.69 0.88 -7.01
N VAL A 59 4.86 1.34 -7.40
CA VAL A 59 6.03 1.40 -6.53
C VAL A 59 6.07 2.79 -5.90
N ILE A 60 6.29 2.84 -4.60
CA ILE A 60 6.45 4.07 -3.84
C ILE A 60 7.87 4.09 -3.31
N GLN A 61 8.57 5.20 -3.55
CA GLN A 61 9.82 5.46 -2.88
C GLN A 61 9.53 6.14 -1.54
N VAL A 62 10.00 5.53 -0.46
CA VAL A 62 10.03 6.14 0.86
C VAL A 62 11.30 6.98 0.93
N VAL A 63 11.13 8.26 1.23
CA VAL A 63 12.23 9.18 1.45
C VAL A 63 12.25 9.44 2.95
N SER A 64 13.29 8.95 3.62
CA SER A 64 13.60 9.32 5.00
C SER A 64 14.49 10.56 4.92
N GLU A 65 14.00 11.70 5.42
CA GLU A 65 14.84 12.86 5.73
C GLU A 65 15.64 12.63 7.02
#